data_AF-A0A382YNH9-F1
#
_entry.id   AF-A0A382YNH9-F1
#
_cell.length_a   1.000
_cell.length_b   1.000
_cell.length_c   1.000
_cell.angle_alpha   90.00
_cell.angle_beta   90.00
_cell.angle_gamma   90.00
#
_symmetry.space_group_name_H-M   'P 1'
#
loop_
_entity.id
_entity.type
_entity.pdbx_description
1 polymer ?
#
loop_
_entity_poly.entity_id
_entity_poly.type
_entity_poly.pdbx_seq_one_letter_code
_entity_poly.pdbx_strand_id
1 'polypeptide(L)' 'MELTELLAFAVKNGASDIHLTAGLPPMIRIDGDIKRVKVDALDEAFVREMV' A
#
# COMPACT_ATOMS: atom_id res chain seq x y z
N MET A 1 1.19 10.76 -0.13
CA MET A 1 2.15 9.67 0.12
C MET A 1 2.57 9.17 -1.24
N GLU A 2 3.85 9.17 -1.55
CA GLU A 2 4.36 8.73 -2.86
C GLU A 2 4.51 7.20 -2.90
N LEU A 3 4.46 6.58 -4.09
CA LEU A 3 4.64 5.12 -4.24
C LEU A 3 5.96 4.63 -3.64
N THR A 4 7.03 5.41 -3.82
CA THR A 4 8.35 5.12 -3.26
C THR A 4 8.35 5.05 -1.73
N GLU A 5 7.57 5.90 -1.07
CA GLU A 5 7.45 5.88 0.40
C GLU A 5 6.73 4.62 0.87
N LEU A 6 5.67 4.22 0.15
CA LEU A 6 4.94 3.00 0.45
C LEU A 6 5.77 1.74 0.21
N LEU A 7 6.58 1.71 -0.85
CA LEU A 7 7.55 0.64 -1.13
C LEU A 7 8.62 0.58 -0.04
N ALA A 8 9.20 1.72 0.36
CA ALA A 8 10.16 1.77 1.44
C ALA A 8 9.56 1.30 2.77
N PHE A 9 8.30 1.66 3.04
CA PHE A 9 7.55 1.18 4.19
C PHE A 9 7.35 -0.34 4.15
N ALA A 10 6.96 -0.90 3.01
CA ALA A 10 6.78 -2.34 2.83
C ALA A 10 8.09 -3.11 3.10
N VAL A 11 9.20 -2.68 2.51
CA VAL A 11 10.52 -3.28 2.73
C VAL A 11 10.93 -3.19 4.21
N LYS A 12 10.77 -2.02 4.83
CA LYS A 12 11.12 -1.82 6.24
C LYS A 12 10.32 -2.73 7.19
N ASN A 13 9.09 -3.07 6.84
CA ASN A 13 8.22 -3.93 7.64
C ASN A 13 8.26 -5.41 7.20
N GLY A 14 9.16 -5.80 6.27
CA GLY A 14 9.28 -7.18 5.80
C GLY A 14 8.05 -7.68 5.02
N ALA A 15 7.32 -6.78 4.36
CA ALA A 15 6.15 -7.15 3.60
C ALA A 15 6.52 -7.82 2.27
N SER A 16 5.80 -8.88 1.90
CA SER A 16 5.96 -9.57 0.62
C SER A 16 5.23 -8.88 -0.52
N ASP A 17 4.06 -8.29 -0.23
CA ASP A 17 3.16 -7.71 -1.22
C ASP A 17 2.61 -6.37 -0.75
N ILE A 18 2.33 -5.49 -1.71
CA ILE A 18 1.54 -4.27 -1.52
C ILE A 18 0.26 -4.42 -2.34
N HIS A 19 -0.87 -4.22 -1.69
CA HIS A 19 -2.19 -4.21 -2.29
C HIS A 19 -2.69 -2.77 -2.39
N LEU A 20 -2.87 -2.31 -3.63
CA LEU A 20 -3.47 -1.02 -3.95
C LEU A 20 -4.89 -1.25 -4.47
N THR A 21 -5.88 -0.56 -3.91
CA THR A 21 -7.28 -0.69 -4.32
C THR A 21 -7.95 0.67 -4.17
N ALA A 22 -8.58 1.14 -5.25
CA ALA A 22 -9.30 2.42 -5.24
C ALA A 22 -10.42 2.41 -4.20
N GLY A 23 -10.56 3.50 -3.46
CA GLY A 23 -11.53 3.65 -2.38
C GLY A 23 -11.14 2.95 -1.06
N LEU A 24 -9.96 2.31 -0.99
CA LEU A 24 -9.46 1.68 0.22
C LEU A 24 -8.06 2.21 0.58
N PRO A 25 -7.68 2.19 1.86
CA PRO A 25 -6.29 2.39 2.26
C PRO A 25 -5.39 1.29 1.66
N PRO A 26 -4.12 1.59 1.38
CA PRO A 26 -3.14 0.58 1.00
C PRO A 26 -3.04 -0.52 2.05
N MET A 27 -2.82 -1.74 1.60
CA MET A 27 -2.59 -2.87 2.49
C MET A 27 -1.26 -3.53 2.16
N ILE A 28 -0.61 -4.10 3.16
CA ILE A 28 0.63 -4.84 2.99
C ILE A 28 0.48 -6.24 3.57
N ARG A 29 1.11 -7.23 2.95
CA ARG A 29 1.16 -8.60 3.46
C ARG A 29 2.45 -8.81 4.24
N ILE A 30 2.35 -9.14 5.52
CA ILE A 30 3.50 -9.49 6.38
C ILE A 30 3.22 -10.87 6.98
N ASP A 31 4.14 -11.82 6.80
CA ASP A 31 4.05 -13.19 7.33
C ASP A 31 2.72 -13.90 7.01
N GLY A 32 2.13 -13.59 5.85
CA GLY A 32 0.84 -14.15 5.40
C GLY A 32 -0.39 -13.30 5.75
N ASP A 33 -0.29 -12.41 6.74
CA ASP A 33 -1.38 -11.54 7.19
C ASP A 33 -1.46 -10.24 6.40
N ILE A 34 -2.68 -9.82 6.05
CA ILE A 34 -2.94 -8.54 5.39
C ILE A 34 -3.19 -7.46 6.44
N LYS A 35 -2.38 -6.40 6.42
CA LYS A 35 -2.49 -5.25 7.34
C LYS A 35 -2.75 -3.96 6.57
N ARG A 36 -3.68 -3.14 7.07
CA ARG A 36 -3.96 -1.81 6.51
C ARG A 36 -2.89 -0.82 6.96
N VAL A 37 -2.37 -0.05 6.00
CA VAL A 37 -1.54 1.12 6.29
C VAL A 37 -2.46 2.23 6.81
N LYS A 38 -2.06 2.90 7.89
CA LYS A 38 -2.84 3.98 8.53
C LYS A 38 -2.73 5.28 7.73
N VAL A 39 -3.29 5.27 6.54
CA VAL A 39 -3.45 6.44 5.67
C VAL A 39 -4.88 6.44 5.13
N ASP A 40 -5.28 7.55 4.53
CA ASP A 40 -6.59 7.66 3.90
C ASP A 40 -6.73 6.73 2.70
N ALA A 41 -7.98 6.53 2.28
CA ALA A 41 -8.29 5.77 1.08
C ALA A 41 -7.66 6.42 -0.15
N LEU A 42 -7.07 5.59 -1.02
CA LEU A 42 -6.54 6.07 -2.29
C LEU A 42 -7.70 6.28 -3.27
N ASP A 43 -7.71 7.38 -4.01
CA ASP A 43 -8.66 7.55 -5.11
C ASP A 43 -8.23 6.75 -6.35
N GLU A 44 -9.15 6.61 -7.31
CA GLU A 44 -8.92 5.82 -8.53
C GLU A 44 -7.84 6.41 -9.43
N ALA A 45 -7.77 7.74 -9.55
CA ALA A 45 -6.78 8.42 -10.38
C ALA A 45 -5.37 8.18 -9.84
N PHE A 46 -5.21 8.30 -8.53
CA PHE A 46 -3.97 8.08 -7.82
C PHE A 46 -3.50 6.63 -7.94
N VAL A 47 -4.38 5.64 -7.74
CA VAL A 47 -4.02 4.23 -7.93
C VAL A 47 -3.57 3.95 -9.36
N ARG A 48 -4.18 4.60 -10.36
CA ARG A 48 -3.82 4.43 -11.77
C ARG A 48 -2.47 5.03 -12.12
N GLU A 49 -2.06 6.11 -11.45
CA GLU A 49 -0.73 6.71 -11.64
C GLU A 49 0.41 5.88 -11.04
N MET A 50 0.10 4.92 -10.16
CA MET A 50 1.07 4.07 -9.47
C MET A 50 1.47 2.79 -10.23
N VAL A 51 0.86 2.50 -11.39
CA VAL A 51 1.06 1.25 -12.16
C VAL A 51 1.37 1.56 -13.62
#